data_AF-A0AAX3BIT4-F1
#
_entry.id   AF-A0AAX3BIT4-F1
#
_cell.length_a   1.000
_cell.length_b   1.000
_cell.length_c   1.000
_cell.angle_alpha   90.00
_cell.angle_beta   90.00
_cell.angle_gamma   90.00
#
_symmetry.space_group_name_H-M   'P 1'
#
loop_
_entity.id
_entity.type
_entity.pdbx_description
1 polymer ?
#
loop_
_entity_poly.entity_id
_entity_poly.type
_entity_poly.pdbx_seq_one_letter_code
_entity_poly.pdbx_strand_id
1 'polypeptide(L)' 'MAEEQIISIGEVKKGNIKITVSEFNGQKYLDIRKYFDDDGELKPTKKGIALSAEQFEAVLDILTREKDHILKELS' A
#
# COMPACT_ATOMS: atom_id res chain seq x y z
N MET A 1 -16.98 -3.59 -18.68
CA MET A 1 -15.68 -3.30 -18.05
C MET A 1 -16.01 -2.60 -16.75
N ALA A 2 -15.88 -3.28 -15.61
CA ALA A 2 -16.15 -2.64 -14.33
C ALA A 2 -15.11 -1.54 -14.13
N GLU A 3 -15.54 -0.33 -13.77
CA GLU A 3 -14.62 0.69 -13.29
C GLU A 3 -13.96 0.14 -12.02
N GLU A 4 -12.64 -0.02 -12.04
CA GLU A 4 -11.88 -0.34 -10.83
C GLU A 4 -12.10 0.81 -9.85
N GLN A 5 -12.95 0.59 -8.85
CA GLN A 5 -13.16 1.57 -7.81
C GLN A 5 -11.94 1.56 -6.90
N ILE A 6 -11.08 2.56 -7.05
CA ILE A 6 -9.90 2.77 -6.21
C ILE A 6 -10.26 3.79 -5.13
N ILE A 7 -10.22 3.36 -3.87
CA ILE A 7 -10.46 4.23 -2.72
C ILE A 7 -9.11 4.58 -2.10
N SER A 8 -8.75 5.86 -2.10
CA SER A 8 -7.53 6.33 -1.43
C SER A 8 -7.72 6.33 0.09
N ILE A 9 -6.81 5.67 0.82
CA ILE A 9 -6.83 5.57 2.28
C ILE A 9 -5.79 6.51 2.91
N GLY A 10 -4.66 6.71 2.26
CA GLY A 10 -3.61 7.60 2.75
C GLY A 10 -2.38 7.68 1.86
N GLU A 11 -1.49 8.60 2.18
CA GLU A 11 -0.27 8.86 1.43
C GLU A 11 0.90 9.23 2.34
N VAL A 12 2.05 8.58 2.12
CA VAL A 12 3.33 8.94 2.72
C VAL A 12 4.10 9.83 1.74
N LYS A 13 4.14 11.13 2.05
CA LYS A 13 4.81 12.16 1.22
C LYS A 13 6.29 11.86 1.00
N LYS A 14 7.01 11.46 2.06
CA LYS A 14 8.43 11.13 1.97
C LYS A 14 8.59 9.75 1.34
N GLY A 15 8.79 9.73 0.02
CA GLY A 15 8.97 8.52 -0.77
C GLY A 15 7.83 8.18 -1.73
N ASN A 16 6.81 9.05 -1.84
CA ASN A 16 5.66 8.94 -2.74
C ASN A 16 4.97 7.57 -2.64
N ILE A 17 4.57 7.16 -1.44
CA ILE A 17 3.86 5.88 -1.23
C ILE A 17 2.38 6.18 -1.03
N LYS A 18 1.51 5.53 -1.80
CA LYS A 18 0.06 5.62 -1.62
C LYS A 18 -0.47 4.29 -1.10
N ILE A 19 -1.52 4.41 -0.28
CA ILE A 19 -2.26 3.28 0.28
C ILE A 19 -3.69 3.39 -0.25
N THR A 20 -4.13 2.39 -1.00
CA THR A 20 -5.45 2.37 -1.64
C THR A 20 -6.14 1.04 -1.44
N VAL A 21 -7.47 1.03 -1.42
CA VAL A 21 -8.25 -0.19 -1.59
C VAL A 21 -8.71 -0.29 -3.04
N SER A 22 -8.37 -1.41 -3.69
CA SER A 22 -8.76 -1.72 -5.06
C SER A 22 -9.61 -2.99 -5.10
N GLU A 23 -10.49 -3.12 -6.08
CA GLU A 23 -11.27 -4.33 -6.32
C GLU A 23 -10.87 -4.98 -7.65
N PHE A 24 -10.41 -6.23 -7.59
CA PHE A 24 -10.07 -7.02 -8.75
C PHE A 24 -10.86 -8.32 -8.74
N ASN A 25 -11.64 -8.56 -9.79
CA ASN A 25 -12.47 -9.75 -9.96
C ASN A 25 -13.40 -10.03 -8.75
N GLY A 26 -14.02 -8.98 -8.20
CA GLY A 26 -14.93 -9.08 -7.05
C GLY A 26 -14.24 -9.25 -5.69
N GLN A 27 -12.90 -9.28 -5.65
CA GLN A 27 -12.12 -9.35 -4.42
C GLN A 27 -11.41 -8.03 -4.15
N LYS A 28 -11.50 -7.56 -2.90
CA LYS A 28 -10.85 -6.32 -2.46
C LYS A 28 -9.45 -6.58 -1.93
N TYR A 29 -8.55 -5.65 -2.22
CA TYR A 29 -7.16 -5.69 -1.82
C TYR A 29 -6.73 -4.33 -1.27
N LEU A 30 -5.86 -4.35 -0.26
CA LEU A 30 -5.12 -3.16 0.17
C LEU A 30 -3.81 -3.09 -0.62
N ASP A 31 -3.68 -2.11 -1.50
CA ASP A 31 -2.46 -1.85 -2.26
C ASP A 31 -1.63 -0.77 -1.55
N ILE A 32 -0.38 -1.12 -1.22
CA ILE A 32 0.64 -0.21 -0.69
C ILE A 32 1.74 -0.11 -1.74
N ARG A 33 1.83 1.02 -2.42
CA ARG A 33 2.67 1.15 -3.63
C ARG A 33 3.37 2.48 -3.73
N LYS A 34 4.60 2.41 -4.24
CA LYS A 34 5.39 3.59 -4.59
C LYS A 34 4.96 4.13 -5.94
N TYR A 35 4.80 5.44 -6.00
CA TYR A 35 4.52 6.22 -7.18
C TYR A 35 5.78 7.00 -7.56
N PHE A 36 5.92 7.29 -8.85
CA PHE A 36 6.94 8.19 -9.36
C PHE A 36 6.25 9.34 -10.10
N ASP A 37 6.92 10.48 -10.13
CA ASP A 37 6.49 11.62 -10.92
C ASP A 37 6.97 11.42 -12.35
N ASP A 38 6.04 11.50 -13.28
CA ASP A 38 6.28 11.49 -14.72
C ASP A 38 5.60 12.72 -15.32
N ASP A 39 6.38 13.78 -15.51
CA ASP A 39 5.92 15.08 -16.05
C ASP A 39 4.76 15.71 -15.24
N GLY A 40 4.84 15.65 -13.91
CA GLY A 40 3.82 16.18 -12.99
C GLY A 40 2.64 15.23 -12.75
N GLU A 41 2.61 14.06 -13.39
CA GLU A 41 1.63 13.02 -13.14
C GLU A 41 2.22 11.91 -12.25
N LEU A 42 1.54 11.60 -11.14
CA LEU A 42 1.95 10.51 -10.26
C LEU A 42 1.51 9.16 -10.84
N LYS A 43 2.47 8.36 -11.32
CA LYS A 43 2.23 7.03 -11.88
C LYS A 43 2.66 5.91 -10.92
N PRO A 44 1.90 4.80 -10.84
CA PRO A 44 2.26 3.68 -10.00
C PRO A 44 3.52 2.98 -10.53
N THR A 45 4.40 2.56 -9.64
CA THR A 45 5.55 1.71 -10.00
C THR A 45 5.23 0.24 -9.76
N LYS A 46 6.10 -0.65 -10.26
CA LYS A 46 6.08 -2.09 -9.88
C LYS A 46 6.46 -2.34 -8.41
N LYS A 47 6.99 -1.33 -7.70
CA LYS A 47 7.38 -1.44 -6.29
C LYS A 47 6.16 -1.20 -5.40
N GLY A 48 5.53 -2.29 -4.97
CA GLY A 48 4.38 -2.27 -4.08
C GLY A 48 3.88 -3.68 -3.83
N ILE A 49 2.89 -3.79 -2.95
CA ILE A 49 2.24 -5.05 -2.61
C ILE A 49 0.74 -4.84 -2.52
N ALA A 50 -0.03 -5.78 -3.07
CA ALA A 50 -1.47 -5.88 -2.89
C ALA A 50 -1.72 -7.01 -1.89
N LEU A 51 -2.40 -6.69 -0.79
CA LEU A 51 -2.69 -7.60 0.30
C LEU A 51 -4.18 -7.92 0.32
N SER A 52 -4.54 -9.19 0.49
CA SER A 52 -5.91 -9.54 0.89
C SER A 52 -6.20 -9.03 2.31
N ALA A 53 -7.46 -9.04 2.72
CA ALA A 53 -7.85 -8.66 4.09
C ALA A 53 -7.10 -9.48 5.16
N GLU A 54 -7.02 -10.80 4.98
CA GLU A 54 -6.32 -11.72 5.90
C GLU A 54 -4.81 -11.42 5.97
N GLN A 55 -4.17 -11.20 4.81
CA GLN A 55 -2.76 -10.85 4.77
C GLN A 55 -2.48 -9.50 5.44
N PHE A 56 -3.37 -8.53 5.24
CA PHE A 56 -3.26 -7.22 5.88
C PHE A 56 -3.33 -7.33 7.40
N GLU A 57 -4.30 -8.07 7.94
CA GLU A 57 -4.44 -8.29 9.38
C GLU A 57 -3.20 -8.95 9.98
N ALA A 58 -2.68 -10.00 9.33
CA ALA A 58 -1.48 -10.70 9.78
C ALA A 58 -0.23 -9.80 9.75
N VAL A 59 -0.05 -9.00 8.68
CA VAL A 59 1.05 -8.03 8.59
C VAL A 59 0.92 -6.96 9.67
N LEU A 60 -0.28 -6.43 9.88
CA LEU A 60 -0.52 -5.39 10.88
C LEU A 60 -0.22 -5.88 12.31
N ASP A 61 -0.59 -7.12 12.65
CA ASP A 61 -0.27 -7.72 13.95
C ASP A 61 1.26 -7.77 14.17
N ILE A 62 2.00 -8.29 13.18
CA ILE A 62 3.46 -8.40 13.26
C ILE A 62 4.11 -7.03 13.36
N LEU A 63 3.72 -6.08 12.50
CA LEU A 63 4.29 -4.73 12.50
C LEU A 63 4.00 -3.99 13.80
N THR A 64 2.83 -4.22 14.40
CA THR A 64 2.46 -3.61 15.68
C THR A 64 3.28 -4.20 16.83
N ARG A 65 3.42 -5.53 16.87
CA ARG A 65 4.19 -6.22 17.92
C ARG A 65 5.69 -5.93 17.85
N GLU A 66 6.26 -5.92 16.65
CA GLU A 66 7.71 -5.81 16.44
C GLU A 66 8.17 -4.37 16.16
N LYS A 67 7.28 -3.37 16.31
CA LYS A 67 7.54 -1.98 15.91
C LYS A 67 8.89 -1.43 16.39
N ASP A 68 9.18 -1.54 17.67
CA ASP A 68 10.40 -0.97 18.26
C ASP A 68 11.65 -1.70 17.81
N HIS A 69 11.57 -3.03 17.67
CA HIS A 69 12.66 -3.84 17.14
C HIS A 69 12.94 -3.49 15.67
N ILE A 70 11.91 -3.38 14.83
CA ILE A 70 12.04 -2.96 13.43
C ILE A 70 12.69 -1.58 13.33
N LEU A 71 12.27 -0.62 14.16
CA LEU A 71 12.83 0.74 14.13
C LEU A 71 14.31 0.76 14.52
N LYS A 72 14.72 -0.07 15.47
CA LYS A 72 16.12 -0.20 15.88
C LYS A 72 17.01 -0.77 14.77
N GLU A 73 16.51 -1.73 13.98
CA GLU A 73 17.26 -2.32 12.87
C GLU A 73 17.33 -1.40 11.63
N LEU A 74 16.42 -0.42 11.53
CA LEU A 74 16.37 0.56 10.44
C LEU A 74 17.17 1.85 10.71
N SER A 75 17.59 2.07 11.96
CA SER A 75 18.35 3.25 12.42
C SER A 75 19.85 3.00 12.43
#